data_AF-A0A9P0H237-F1
#
_entry.id   AF-A0A9P0H237-F1
#
_cell.length_a   1.000
_cell.length_b   1.000
_cell.length_c   1.000
_cell.angle_alpha   90.00
_cell.angle_beta   90.00
_cell.angle_gamma   90.00
#
_symmetry.space_group_name_H-M   'P 1'
#
loop_
_entity.id
_entity.type
_entity.pdbx_description
1 polymer ?
#
loop_
_entity_poly.entity_id
_entity_poly.type
_entity_poly.pdbx_seq_one_letter_code
_entity_poly.pdbx_strand_id
1 'polypeptide(L)'
;MTDSKDSQSKEEESKKLLKKDQVINVMYVQLKNEDNKVPLEKLFQKIKAEGVIIERDYRLQDFMNKCRQFGEFGCFKDVAVTFDEFYRLVEPRRKLISGCVTKRLKIEDFMDFSGTVEALYDSLKSNITGQVSDEFPDLESVDVNKWGVAICSVDGQRKFIGDSDFRFTMQNICKPLLMALVLKTAGIEVIKKYIAFQPNNVGDDILELNTSGKPFNAMANSGALMLCALLTTISFKGQSGSFIHDAYVRYLKKFIGDEYLEFKASSFISKLDSADELRCMSFGVTCTSLMPPGYDTNNCLDLFIKVKIQFT
;
A
#
# COMPACT_ATOMS: atom_id res chain seq x y z
N MET A 1 -4.62 -55.33 -20.41
CA MET A 1 -4.02 -55.57 -19.07
C MET A 1 -3.07 -54.46 -18.61
N THR A 2 -2.88 -53.40 -19.40
CA THR A 2 -1.97 -52.26 -19.11
C THR A 2 -2.68 -51.05 -18.50
N ASP A 3 -3.97 -50.82 -18.78
CA ASP A 3 -4.74 -49.68 -18.24
C ASP A 3 -5.06 -49.75 -16.74
N SER A 4 -5.00 -50.95 -16.15
CA SER A 4 -5.37 -51.19 -14.75
C SER A 4 -4.27 -50.84 -13.75
N LYS A 5 -3.00 -50.79 -14.20
CA LYS A 5 -1.83 -50.49 -13.35
C LYS A 5 -1.53 -49.00 -13.26
N ASP A 6 -1.80 -48.24 -14.33
CA ASP A 6 -1.65 -46.78 -14.35
C ASP A 6 -2.78 -46.04 -13.61
N SER A 7 -3.95 -46.65 -13.50
CA SER A 7 -5.05 -46.17 -12.67
C SER A 7 -4.78 -46.43 -11.18
N GLN A 8 -4.25 -47.60 -10.83
CA GLN A 8 -3.87 -47.94 -9.44
C GLN A 8 -2.67 -47.12 -8.92
N SER A 9 -1.67 -46.81 -9.76
CA SER A 9 -0.51 -46.01 -9.36
C SER A 9 -0.86 -44.55 -9.07
N LYS A 10 -1.73 -43.93 -9.89
CA LYS A 10 -2.28 -42.58 -9.65
C LYS A 10 -3.16 -42.53 -8.40
N GLU A 11 -3.92 -43.60 -8.14
CA GLU A 11 -4.79 -43.68 -6.96
C GLU A 11 -3.99 -43.85 -5.66
N GLU A 12 -2.87 -44.59 -5.68
CA GLU A 12 -1.94 -44.69 -4.54
C GLU A 12 -1.15 -43.40 -4.30
N GLU A 13 -0.78 -42.68 -5.36
CA GLU A 13 -0.10 -41.40 -5.28
C GLU A 13 -1.03 -40.31 -4.74
N SER A 14 -2.30 -40.28 -5.19
CA SER A 14 -3.35 -39.42 -4.65
C SER A 14 -3.66 -39.74 -3.18
N LYS A 15 -3.70 -41.02 -2.77
CA LYS A 15 -3.82 -41.45 -1.35
C LYS A 15 -2.61 -41.06 -0.49
N LYS A 16 -1.40 -40.93 -1.06
CA LYS A 16 -0.21 -40.39 -0.38
C LYS A 16 -0.24 -38.86 -0.25
N LEU A 17 -0.74 -38.15 -1.26
CA LEU A 17 -0.97 -36.70 -1.25
C LEU A 17 -2.07 -36.31 -0.24
N LEU A 18 -3.15 -37.10 -0.18
CA LEU A 18 -4.22 -37.02 0.82
C LEU A 18 -3.72 -37.17 2.27
N LYS A 19 -2.53 -37.73 2.53
CA LYS A 19 -1.94 -37.77 3.88
C LYS A 19 -1.00 -36.61 4.19
N LYS A 20 -0.61 -35.81 3.18
CA LYS A 20 0.53 -34.87 3.30
C LYS A 20 0.16 -33.44 3.70
N ASP A 21 -1.06 -32.96 3.39
CA ASP A 21 -1.45 -31.59 3.74
C ASP A 21 -2.88 -31.55 4.33
N GLN A 22 -2.96 -31.72 5.65
CA GLN A 22 -4.23 -31.71 6.40
C GLN A 22 -5.06 -30.45 6.12
N VAL A 23 -4.41 -29.32 5.84
CA VAL A 23 -5.10 -28.03 5.59
C VAL A 23 -5.87 -28.06 4.26
N ILE A 24 -5.25 -28.59 3.19
CA ILE A 24 -5.89 -28.68 1.88
C ILE A 24 -7.05 -29.68 1.91
N ASN A 25 -6.90 -30.78 2.64
CA ASN A 25 -7.98 -31.74 2.83
C ASN A 25 -9.19 -31.13 3.53
N VAL A 26 -8.96 -30.35 4.60
CA VAL A 26 -10.05 -29.69 5.33
C VAL A 26 -10.80 -28.75 4.38
N MET A 27 -10.08 -27.94 3.60
CA MET A 27 -10.71 -27.07 2.59
C MET A 27 -11.50 -27.87 1.55
N TYR A 28 -10.92 -28.95 1.03
CA TYR A 28 -11.55 -29.79 0.03
C TYR A 28 -12.86 -30.41 0.55
N VAL A 29 -12.83 -30.97 1.77
CA VAL A 29 -14.01 -31.57 2.41
C VAL A 29 -15.10 -30.52 2.65
N GLN A 30 -14.74 -29.29 3.00
CA GLN A 30 -15.68 -28.18 3.20
C GLN A 30 -16.30 -27.68 1.90
N LEU A 31 -15.57 -27.77 0.78
CA LEU A 31 -15.98 -27.20 -0.50
C LEU A 31 -16.63 -28.19 -1.46
N LYS A 32 -16.30 -29.49 -1.38
CA LYS A 32 -16.76 -30.50 -2.34
C LYS A 32 -18.29 -30.59 -2.47
N ASN A 33 -18.75 -30.96 -3.66
CA ASN A 33 -20.13 -31.32 -3.96
C ASN A 33 -20.35 -32.85 -3.77
N GLU A 34 -21.55 -33.33 -4.11
CA GLU A 34 -21.93 -34.75 -4.02
C GLU A 34 -21.04 -35.66 -4.90
N ASP A 35 -20.54 -35.15 -6.03
CA ASP A 35 -19.65 -35.88 -6.95
C ASP A 35 -18.19 -35.96 -6.48
N ASN A 36 -17.88 -35.53 -5.26
CA ASN A 36 -16.50 -35.35 -4.78
C ASN A 36 -15.65 -34.49 -5.73
N LYS A 37 -16.21 -33.37 -6.20
CA LYS A 37 -15.47 -32.31 -6.91
C LYS A 37 -15.69 -30.97 -6.24
N VAL A 38 -14.76 -30.04 -6.38
CA VAL A 38 -14.89 -28.68 -5.82
C VAL A 38 -15.37 -27.74 -6.92
N PRO A 39 -16.58 -27.16 -6.82
CA PRO A 39 -17.01 -26.10 -7.72
C PRO A 39 -16.13 -24.86 -7.53
N LEU A 40 -15.48 -24.38 -8.60
CA LEU A 40 -14.60 -23.22 -8.52
C LEU A 40 -15.35 -21.95 -8.13
N GLU A 41 -16.62 -21.83 -8.54
CA GLU A 41 -17.49 -20.73 -8.15
C GLU A 41 -17.63 -20.62 -6.62
N LYS A 42 -17.87 -21.75 -5.94
CA LYS A 42 -17.99 -21.79 -4.47
C LYS A 42 -16.68 -21.37 -3.78
N LEU A 43 -15.54 -21.77 -4.34
CA LEU A 43 -14.23 -21.34 -3.85
C LEU A 43 -14.05 -19.82 -4.02
N PHE A 44 -14.34 -19.27 -5.20
CA PHE A 44 -14.21 -17.83 -5.45
C PHE A 44 -15.17 -17.01 -4.60
N GLN A 45 -16.41 -17.45 -4.42
CA GLN A 45 -17.37 -16.80 -3.53
C GLN A 45 -16.84 -16.74 -2.09
N LYS A 46 -16.24 -17.83 -1.58
CA LYS A 46 -15.60 -17.85 -0.26
C LYS A 46 -14.43 -16.88 -0.15
N ILE A 47 -13.57 -16.80 -1.18
CA ILE A 47 -12.44 -15.86 -1.18
C ILE A 47 -12.93 -14.40 -1.22
N LYS A 48 -13.93 -14.10 -2.06
CA LYS A 48 -14.53 -12.76 -2.19
C LYS A 48 -15.25 -12.31 -0.92
N ALA A 49 -15.96 -13.24 -0.25
CA ALA A 49 -16.63 -12.95 1.03
C ALA A 49 -15.66 -12.54 2.15
N GLU A 50 -14.41 -12.96 2.07
CA GLU A 50 -13.37 -12.60 3.04
C GLU A 50 -12.66 -11.28 2.70
N GLY A 51 -13.13 -10.56 1.67
CA GLY A 51 -12.59 -9.27 1.25
C GLY A 51 -11.39 -9.35 0.31
N VAL A 52 -11.01 -10.53 -0.17
CA VAL A 52 -9.88 -10.66 -1.09
C VAL A 52 -10.38 -10.46 -2.53
N ILE A 53 -9.90 -9.39 -3.17
CA ILE A 53 -10.23 -9.06 -4.57
C ILE A 53 -9.31 -9.87 -5.48
N ILE A 54 -9.78 -11.03 -5.90
CA ILE A 54 -9.02 -12.03 -6.66
C ILE A 54 -8.36 -11.44 -7.91
N GLU A 55 -9.06 -10.54 -8.60
CA GLU A 55 -8.62 -9.92 -9.85
C GLU A 55 -7.51 -8.87 -9.65
N ARG A 56 -7.43 -8.25 -8.46
CA ARG A 56 -6.42 -7.22 -8.12
C ARG A 56 -5.30 -7.74 -7.22
N ASP A 57 -5.44 -8.92 -6.60
CA ASP A 57 -4.42 -9.46 -5.69
C ASP A 57 -3.27 -10.12 -6.47
N TYR A 58 -2.10 -9.47 -6.46
CA TYR A 58 -0.88 -9.98 -7.10
C TYR A 58 -0.50 -11.39 -6.65
N ARG A 59 -0.80 -11.77 -5.40
CA ARG A 59 -0.49 -13.11 -4.86
C ARG A 59 -1.32 -14.19 -5.54
N LEU A 60 -2.51 -13.86 -6.05
CA LEU A 60 -3.44 -14.81 -6.68
C LEU A 60 -3.36 -14.83 -8.22
N GLN A 61 -2.47 -14.07 -8.85
CA GLN A 61 -2.36 -14.07 -10.31
C GLN A 61 -2.03 -15.44 -10.92
N ASP A 62 -1.05 -16.16 -10.36
CA ASP A 62 -0.70 -17.51 -10.84
C ASP A 62 -1.85 -18.51 -10.63
N PHE A 63 -2.55 -18.38 -9.50
CA PHE A 63 -3.76 -19.16 -9.22
C PHE A 63 -4.85 -18.90 -10.27
N MET A 64 -5.11 -17.63 -10.60
CA MET A 64 -6.09 -17.27 -11.63
C MET A 64 -5.68 -17.71 -13.03
N ASN A 65 -4.40 -17.63 -13.37
CA ASN A 65 -3.89 -18.12 -14.65
C ASN A 65 -4.10 -19.63 -14.81
N LYS A 66 -3.91 -20.40 -13.73
CA LYS A 66 -4.21 -21.84 -13.72
C LYS A 66 -5.71 -22.12 -13.76
N CYS A 67 -6.52 -21.38 -13.01
CA CYS A 67 -7.98 -21.54 -13.06
C CYS A 67 -8.56 -21.32 -14.47
N ARG A 68 -8.03 -20.34 -15.22
CA ARG A 68 -8.44 -20.08 -16.62
C ARG A 68 -8.21 -21.26 -17.57
N GLN A 69 -7.39 -22.25 -17.21
CA GLN A 69 -7.22 -23.47 -18.01
C GLN A 69 -8.43 -24.41 -17.91
N PHE A 70 -9.26 -24.26 -16.88
CA PHE A 70 -10.44 -25.09 -16.63
C PHE A 70 -11.75 -24.46 -17.08
N GLY A 71 -11.79 -23.13 -17.28
CA GLY A 71 -12.99 -22.38 -17.66
C GLY A 71 -12.81 -21.61 -18.96
N GLU A 72 -13.78 -21.67 -19.85
CA GLU A 72 -13.76 -20.90 -21.10
C GLU A 72 -14.07 -19.42 -20.84
N PHE A 73 -13.27 -18.52 -21.42
CA PHE A 73 -13.46 -17.07 -21.37
C PHE A 73 -13.66 -16.44 -19.98
N GLY A 74 -13.17 -17.09 -18.92
CA GLY A 74 -13.33 -16.62 -17.54
C GLY A 74 -14.70 -16.88 -16.92
N CYS A 75 -15.54 -17.68 -17.58
CA CYS A 75 -16.75 -18.25 -16.99
C CYS A 75 -16.39 -19.55 -16.25
N PHE A 76 -16.68 -19.59 -14.95
CA PHE A 76 -16.42 -20.76 -14.09
C PHE A 76 -17.70 -21.44 -13.63
N LYS A 77 -18.83 -21.08 -14.25
CA LYS A 77 -20.14 -21.67 -13.98
C LYS A 77 -20.09 -23.14 -14.38
N ASP A 78 -20.52 -24.02 -13.48
CA ASP A 78 -20.51 -25.48 -13.65
C ASP A 78 -19.13 -26.14 -13.79
N VAL A 79 -18.04 -25.39 -13.53
CA VAL A 79 -16.67 -25.94 -13.50
C VAL A 79 -16.37 -26.51 -12.12
N ALA A 80 -16.19 -27.83 -12.05
CA ALA A 80 -15.82 -28.54 -10.83
C ALA A 80 -14.53 -29.33 -11.01
N VAL A 81 -13.58 -29.13 -10.11
CA VAL A 81 -12.25 -29.75 -10.15
C VAL A 81 -12.13 -30.93 -9.20
N THR A 82 -11.39 -31.94 -9.60
CA THR A 82 -11.04 -33.10 -8.77
C THR A 82 -10.08 -32.72 -7.65
N PHE A 83 -9.85 -33.62 -6.68
CA PHE A 83 -8.90 -33.38 -5.59
C PHE A 83 -7.49 -33.04 -6.08
N ASP A 84 -6.96 -33.79 -7.05
CA ASP A 84 -5.60 -33.59 -7.55
C ASP A 84 -5.45 -32.25 -8.27
N GLU A 85 -6.48 -31.83 -9.03
CA GLU A 85 -6.54 -30.52 -9.68
C GLU A 85 -6.66 -29.39 -8.64
N PHE A 86 -7.55 -29.54 -7.66
CA PHE A 86 -7.69 -28.60 -6.55
C PHE A 86 -6.39 -28.44 -5.77
N TYR A 87 -5.69 -29.53 -5.49
CA TYR A 87 -4.39 -29.52 -4.81
C TYR A 87 -3.39 -28.69 -5.60
N ARG A 88 -3.24 -28.94 -6.92
CA ARG A 88 -2.30 -28.19 -7.78
C ARG A 88 -2.64 -26.71 -7.89
N LEU A 89 -3.92 -26.35 -7.83
CA LEU A 89 -4.38 -24.96 -7.85
C LEU A 89 -4.03 -24.24 -6.55
N VAL A 90 -4.31 -24.86 -5.41
CA VAL A 90 -4.26 -24.19 -4.11
C VAL A 90 -2.89 -24.26 -3.44
N GLU A 91 -2.10 -25.32 -3.68
CA GLU A 91 -0.80 -25.54 -3.02
C GLU A 91 0.13 -24.31 -3.05
N PRO A 92 0.34 -23.62 -4.19
CA PRO A 92 1.28 -22.49 -4.26
C PRO A 92 0.91 -21.32 -3.33
N ARG A 93 -0.38 -21.14 -3.05
CA ARG A 93 -0.91 -20.04 -2.21
C ARG A 93 -1.76 -20.55 -1.06
N ARG A 94 -1.45 -21.76 -0.57
CA ARG A 94 -2.27 -22.49 0.41
C ARG A 94 -2.61 -21.69 1.66
N LYS A 95 -1.69 -20.87 2.18
CA LYS A 95 -1.89 -20.09 3.42
C LYS A 95 -2.97 -19.04 3.26
N LEU A 96 -2.98 -18.33 2.13
CA LEU A 96 -3.96 -17.28 1.86
C LEU A 96 -5.34 -17.89 1.58
N ILE A 97 -5.38 -18.88 0.70
CA ILE A 97 -6.63 -19.53 0.29
C ILE A 97 -7.25 -20.27 1.48
N SER A 98 -6.46 -20.97 2.31
CA SER A 98 -6.96 -21.60 3.52
C SER A 98 -7.39 -20.58 4.56
N GLY A 99 -6.66 -19.47 4.71
CA GLY A 99 -7.08 -18.34 5.52
C GLY A 99 -8.48 -17.85 5.16
N CYS A 100 -8.77 -17.73 3.86
CA CYS A 100 -10.10 -17.33 3.38
C CYS A 100 -11.16 -18.43 3.67
N VAL A 101 -10.91 -19.68 3.26
CA VAL A 101 -11.91 -20.75 3.37
C VAL A 101 -12.23 -21.10 4.83
N THR A 102 -11.23 -20.99 5.71
CA THR A 102 -11.34 -21.36 7.14
C THR A 102 -11.57 -20.16 8.07
N LYS A 103 -11.78 -18.95 7.54
CA LYS A 103 -11.98 -17.71 8.31
C LYS A 103 -10.87 -17.43 9.33
N ARG A 104 -9.62 -17.49 8.89
CA ARG A 104 -8.42 -17.25 9.71
C ARG A 104 -7.64 -16.01 9.29
N LEU A 105 -8.21 -15.17 8.45
CA LEU A 105 -7.65 -13.85 8.17
C LEU A 105 -7.82 -12.94 9.40
N LYS A 106 -7.05 -11.87 9.44
CA LYS A 106 -6.93 -10.98 10.60
C LYS A 106 -8.26 -10.34 10.99
N ILE A 107 -9.11 -10.06 10.01
CA ILE A 107 -10.51 -9.64 10.21
C ILE A 107 -11.37 -10.86 9.89
N GLU A 108 -11.93 -11.49 10.92
CA GLU A 108 -12.66 -12.77 10.82
C GLU A 108 -14.00 -12.66 10.07
N ASP A 109 -14.74 -11.57 10.28
CA ASP A 109 -15.96 -11.25 9.53
C ASP A 109 -15.77 -9.93 8.78
N PHE A 110 -15.11 -10.04 7.62
CA PHE A 110 -14.83 -8.86 6.80
C PHE A 110 -16.11 -8.22 6.25
N MET A 111 -17.17 -9.00 6.01
CA MET A 111 -18.44 -8.49 5.50
C MET A 111 -19.10 -7.59 6.53
N ASP A 112 -19.27 -8.07 7.77
CA ASP A 112 -19.84 -7.28 8.86
C ASP A 112 -19.00 -6.03 9.18
N PHE A 113 -17.68 -6.18 9.25
CA PHE A 113 -16.75 -5.06 9.40
C PHE A 113 -16.93 -4.02 8.28
N SER A 114 -16.97 -4.47 7.03
CA SER A 114 -17.11 -3.57 5.88
C SER A 114 -18.46 -2.87 5.86
N GLY A 115 -19.54 -3.54 6.27
CA GLY A 115 -20.87 -2.94 6.40
C GLY A 115 -20.92 -1.88 7.49
N THR A 116 -20.20 -2.08 8.60
CA THR A 116 -20.05 -1.05 9.64
C THR A 116 -19.33 0.18 9.11
N VAL A 117 -18.26 0.00 8.32
CA VAL A 117 -17.54 1.13 7.72
C VAL A 117 -18.37 1.84 6.65
N GLU A 118 -19.19 1.12 5.88
CA GLU A 118 -20.16 1.72 4.96
C GLU A 118 -21.20 2.58 5.70
N ALA A 119 -21.76 2.08 6.81
CA ALA A 119 -22.69 2.86 7.62
C ALA A 119 -22.04 4.13 8.19
N LEU A 120 -20.77 4.05 8.62
CA LEU A 120 -20.00 5.22 9.05
C LEU A 120 -19.76 6.20 7.89
N TYR A 121 -19.36 5.68 6.72
CA TYR A 121 -19.18 6.47 5.51
C TYR A 121 -20.44 7.27 5.17
N ASP A 122 -21.61 6.62 5.16
CA ASP A 122 -22.89 7.25 4.86
C ASP A 122 -23.29 8.30 5.90
N SER A 123 -23.05 8.01 7.19
CA SER A 123 -23.34 8.97 8.26
C SER A 123 -22.50 10.25 8.15
N LEU A 124 -21.23 10.12 7.76
CA LEU A 124 -20.26 11.22 7.68
C LEU A 124 -20.28 11.95 6.34
N LYS A 125 -20.79 11.32 5.27
CA LYS A 125 -20.88 11.92 3.92
C LYS A 125 -21.67 13.23 3.90
N SER A 126 -22.63 13.40 4.81
CA SER A 126 -23.43 14.62 4.93
C SER A 126 -22.66 15.82 5.51
N ASN A 127 -21.48 15.59 6.09
CA ASN A 127 -20.63 16.66 6.61
C ASN A 127 -19.87 17.35 5.47
N ILE A 128 -20.44 18.44 4.97
CA ILE A 128 -19.86 19.29 3.92
C ILE A 128 -19.18 20.54 4.47
N THR A 129 -18.79 20.52 5.75
CA THR A 129 -18.06 21.65 6.37
C THR A 129 -16.59 21.64 5.94
N GLY A 130 -15.93 22.80 6.04
CA GLY A 130 -14.53 23.00 5.64
C GLY A 130 -14.40 23.81 4.35
N GLN A 131 -13.16 24.12 3.99
CA GLN A 131 -12.81 24.84 2.76
C GLN A 131 -11.55 24.21 2.16
N VAL A 132 -11.53 24.05 0.85
CA VAL A 132 -10.30 23.65 0.14
C VAL A 132 -9.29 24.79 0.29
N SER A 133 -8.08 24.47 0.74
CA SER A 133 -7.03 25.48 0.94
C SER A 133 -6.46 25.95 -0.40
N ASP A 134 -6.36 27.26 -0.57
CA ASP A 134 -5.72 27.95 -1.70
C ASP A 134 -4.21 27.62 -1.79
N GLU A 135 -3.62 27.00 -0.77
CA GLU A 135 -2.24 26.52 -0.79
C GLU A 135 -2.02 25.33 -1.74
N PHE A 136 -3.09 24.71 -2.23
CA PHE A 136 -3.04 23.54 -3.11
C PHE A 136 -3.77 23.82 -4.43
N PRO A 137 -3.15 24.52 -5.39
CA PRO A 137 -3.79 24.89 -6.65
C PRO A 137 -4.34 23.70 -7.45
N ASP A 138 -3.63 22.56 -7.41
CA ASP A 138 -4.09 21.32 -8.05
C ASP A 138 -5.40 20.77 -7.46
N LEU A 139 -5.77 21.20 -6.24
CA LEU A 139 -6.99 20.79 -5.53
C LEU A 139 -8.14 21.79 -5.67
N GLU A 140 -7.90 23.03 -6.11
CA GLU A 140 -8.96 24.05 -6.27
C GLU A 140 -10.06 23.62 -7.24
N SER A 141 -9.67 22.91 -8.30
CA SER A 141 -10.59 22.40 -9.33
C SER A 141 -11.31 21.10 -8.94
N VAL A 142 -10.99 20.54 -7.77
CA VAL A 142 -11.56 19.27 -7.32
C VAL A 142 -12.95 19.52 -6.75
N ASP A 143 -13.91 18.69 -7.16
CA ASP A 143 -15.25 18.69 -6.57
C ASP A 143 -15.16 18.44 -5.06
N VAL A 144 -15.57 19.46 -4.29
CA VAL A 144 -15.54 19.48 -2.82
C VAL A 144 -16.41 18.40 -2.19
N ASN A 145 -17.34 17.81 -2.95
CA ASN A 145 -18.22 16.75 -2.49
C ASN A 145 -17.61 15.35 -2.65
N LYS A 146 -16.40 15.23 -3.20
CA LYS A 146 -15.72 13.93 -3.32
C LYS A 146 -15.41 13.38 -1.94
N TRP A 147 -15.88 12.16 -1.69
CA TRP A 147 -15.70 11.48 -0.42
C TRP A 147 -15.47 10.00 -0.68
N GLY A 148 -14.28 9.53 -0.33
CA GLY A 148 -13.82 8.16 -0.60
C GLY A 148 -13.14 7.54 0.61
N VAL A 149 -13.40 6.25 0.83
CA VAL A 149 -12.75 5.44 1.87
C VAL A 149 -12.19 4.17 1.22
N ALA A 150 -10.92 3.90 1.48
CA ALA A 150 -10.23 2.69 1.05
C ALA A 150 -9.65 1.97 2.27
N ILE A 151 -9.86 0.65 2.35
CA ILE A 151 -9.37 -0.19 3.43
C ILE A 151 -8.51 -1.30 2.84
N CYS A 152 -7.39 -1.60 3.49
CA CYS A 152 -6.54 -2.75 3.20
C CYS A 152 -6.04 -3.33 4.52
N SER A 153 -6.41 -4.56 4.85
CA SER A 153 -5.88 -5.27 6.03
C SER A 153 -4.48 -5.81 5.77
N VAL A 154 -3.76 -6.19 6.85
CA VAL A 154 -2.44 -6.81 6.76
C VAL A 154 -2.43 -8.13 5.97
N ASP A 155 -3.57 -8.79 5.85
CA ASP A 155 -3.74 -10.02 5.06
C ASP A 155 -4.18 -9.74 3.61
N GLY A 156 -4.40 -8.48 3.25
CA GLY A 156 -4.82 -8.05 1.90
C GLY A 156 -6.33 -8.09 1.67
N GLN A 157 -7.13 -8.08 2.74
CA GLN A 157 -8.59 -7.89 2.64
C GLN A 157 -8.86 -6.41 2.32
N ARG A 158 -9.64 -6.14 1.28
CA ARG A 158 -9.81 -4.79 0.70
C ARG A 158 -11.27 -4.42 0.53
N LYS A 159 -11.59 -3.15 0.80
CA LYS A 159 -12.90 -2.54 0.56
C LYS A 159 -12.70 -1.10 0.09
N PHE A 160 -13.54 -0.70 -0.86
CA PHE A 160 -13.54 0.61 -1.50
C PHE A 160 -14.96 1.16 -1.45
N ILE A 161 -15.11 2.40 -1.01
CA ILE A 161 -16.40 3.08 -0.82
C ILE A 161 -16.29 4.50 -1.37
N GLY A 162 -17.28 4.95 -2.15
CA GLY A 162 -17.32 6.29 -2.70
C GLY A 162 -16.24 6.58 -3.75
N ASP A 163 -15.71 7.80 -3.73
CA ASP A 163 -14.71 8.29 -4.69
C ASP A 163 -13.29 7.78 -4.41
N SER A 164 -13.14 6.54 -3.94
CA SER A 164 -11.85 5.97 -3.49
C SER A 164 -10.82 5.76 -4.60
N ASP A 165 -11.24 5.78 -5.87
CA ASP A 165 -10.34 5.69 -7.03
C ASP A 165 -9.93 7.10 -7.55
N PHE A 166 -10.42 8.18 -6.93
CA PHE A 166 -10.02 9.53 -7.30
C PHE A 166 -8.57 9.79 -6.89
N ARG A 167 -7.78 10.31 -7.84
CA ARG A 167 -6.34 10.52 -7.67
C ARG A 167 -6.02 11.94 -7.23
N PHE A 168 -5.20 12.06 -6.20
CA PHE A 168 -4.76 13.35 -5.67
C PHE A 168 -3.30 13.27 -5.20
N THR A 169 -2.67 14.42 -5.06
CA THR A 169 -1.29 14.53 -4.57
C THR A 169 -1.18 14.11 -3.10
N MET A 170 -0.15 13.35 -2.73
CA MET A 170 0.08 12.90 -1.35
C MET A 170 0.23 14.03 -0.34
N GLN A 171 0.73 15.19 -0.76
CA GLN A 171 0.98 16.33 0.12
C GLN A 171 1.81 15.89 1.35
N ASN A 172 1.44 16.33 2.55
CA ASN A 172 2.18 16.03 3.79
C ASN A 172 2.12 14.54 4.20
N ILE A 173 1.30 13.69 3.56
CA ILE A 173 1.31 12.23 3.77
C ILE A 173 2.66 11.61 3.34
N CYS A 174 3.46 12.31 2.52
CA CYS A 174 4.79 11.87 2.12
C CYS A 174 5.80 11.81 3.29
N LYS A 175 5.62 12.60 4.35
CA LYS A 175 6.60 12.78 5.44
C LYS A 175 6.93 11.48 6.20
N PRO A 176 5.96 10.67 6.67
CA PRO A 176 6.26 9.38 7.29
C PRO A 176 6.96 8.40 6.33
N LEU A 177 6.65 8.45 5.04
CA LEU A 177 7.26 7.56 4.04
C LEU A 177 8.71 7.98 3.72
N LEU A 178 8.96 9.29 3.70
CA LEU A 178 10.29 9.86 3.61
C LEU A 178 11.14 9.46 4.82
N MET A 179 10.57 9.55 6.02
CA MET A 179 11.21 9.12 7.27
C MET A 179 11.53 7.63 7.23
N ALA A 180 10.61 6.79 6.76
CA ALA A 180 10.83 5.35 6.61
C ALA A 180 12.00 5.04 5.67
N LEU A 181 12.16 5.81 4.57
CA LEU A 181 13.31 5.65 3.67
C LEU A 181 14.62 6.00 4.37
N VAL A 182 14.69 7.14 5.07
CA VAL A 182 15.89 7.54 5.82
C VAL A 182 16.21 6.56 6.94
N LEU A 183 15.20 6.07 7.66
CA LEU A 183 15.36 5.03 8.68
C LEU A 183 16.00 3.78 8.08
N LYS A 184 15.56 3.38 6.89
CA LYS A 184 16.10 2.21 6.19
C LYS A 184 17.54 2.40 5.72
N THR A 185 17.91 3.60 5.27
CA THR A 185 19.23 3.85 4.63
C THR A 185 20.29 4.39 5.57
N ALA A 186 19.91 5.18 6.58
CA ALA A 186 20.83 5.83 7.52
C ALA A 186 20.63 5.39 8.98
N GLY A 187 19.47 4.82 9.31
CA GLY A 187 19.16 4.35 10.66
C GLY A 187 18.67 5.46 11.60
N ILE A 188 18.03 5.05 12.69
CA ILE A 188 17.42 5.96 13.67
C ILE A 188 18.45 6.84 14.39
N GLU A 189 19.65 6.34 14.64
CA GLU A 189 20.69 7.07 15.37
C GLU A 189 21.24 8.25 14.56
N VAL A 190 21.17 8.19 13.23
CA VAL A 190 21.46 9.36 12.38
C VAL A 190 20.33 10.38 12.51
N ILE A 191 19.07 9.96 12.41
CA ILE A 191 17.91 10.87 12.50
C ILE A 191 17.90 11.65 13.82
N LYS A 192 18.12 10.98 14.97
CA LYS A 192 18.15 11.61 16.30
C LYS A 192 19.22 12.70 16.46
N LYS A 193 20.30 12.65 15.66
CA LYS A 193 21.32 13.71 15.67
C LYS A 193 20.78 15.03 15.15
N TYR A 194 19.85 14.99 14.20
CA TYR A 194 19.40 16.17 13.46
C TYR A 194 17.96 16.58 13.74
N ILE A 195 17.09 15.62 14.09
CA ILE A 195 15.65 15.83 14.30
C ILE A 195 15.30 15.40 15.72
N ALA A 196 14.48 16.19 16.41
CA ALA A 196 13.95 15.84 17.73
C ALA A 196 12.75 14.88 17.62
N PHE A 197 12.27 14.38 18.75
CA PHE A 197 11.10 13.50 18.83
C PHE A 197 10.10 14.06 19.83
N GLN A 198 9.73 15.31 19.61
CA GLN A 198 8.82 16.06 20.46
C GLN A 198 7.56 16.41 19.66
N PRO A 199 6.38 16.44 20.31
CA PRO A 199 5.21 17.06 19.69
C PRO A 199 5.52 18.52 19.36
N ASN A 200 4.94 19.03 18.26
CA ASN A 200 5.01 20.45 17.95
C ASN A 200 4.23 21.20 19.04
N ASN A 201 4.97 21.80 19.98
CA ASN A 201 4.39 22.49 21.15
C ASN A 201 4.55 24.02 21.06
N VAL A 202 4.95 24.55 19.90
CA VAL A 202 5.16 25.98 19.69
C VAL A 202 4.11 26.48 18.72
N GLY A 203 3.55 27.67 19.01
CA GLY A 203 2.54 28.36 18.20
C GLY A 203 3.08 28.82 16.84
N ASP A 204 2.91 30.09 16.48
CA ASP A 204 3.21 30.68 15.15
C ASP A 204 4.70 30.66 14.72
N ASP A 205 5.55 29.78 15.25
CA ASP A 205 6.93 29.61 14.78
C ASP A 205 6.95 28.93 13.41
N ILE A 206 7.10 29.78 12.38
CA ILE A 206 7.20 29.41 10.98
C ILE A 206 8.35 28.41 10.73
N LEU A 207 9.42 28.38 11.55
CA LEU A 207 10.53 27.45 11.32
C LEU A 207 10.33 26.08 11.95
N GLU A 208 9.38 25.92 12.86
CA GLU A 208 9.07 24.68 13.57
C GLU A 208 10.31 24.05 14.26
N LEU A 209 11.11 24.87 14.96
CA LEU A 209 12.36 24.45 15.61
C LEU A 209 12.27 24.51 17.14
N ASN A 210 12.92 23.55 17.80
CA ASN A 210 13.06 23.57 19.24
C ASN A 210 14.17 24.52 19.70
N THR A 211 14.33 24.69 21.02
CA THR A 211 15.33 25.58 21.62
C THR A 211 16.78 25.20 21.31
N SER A 212 17.03 23.97 20.84
CA SER A 212 18.34 23.52 20.36
C SER A 212 18.52 23.71 18.86
N GLY A 213 17.57 24.37 18.18
CA GLY A 213 17.53 24.60 16.72
C GLY A 213 17.07 23.41 15.89
N LYS A 214 16.78 22.25 16.51
CA LYS A 214 16.36 21.05 15.76
C LYS A 214 14.88 21.13 15.40
N PRO A 215 14.46 20.62 14.23
CA PRO A 215 13.05 20.35 13.98
C PRO A 215 12.43 19.51 15.10
N PHE A 216 11.22 19.86 15.54
CA PHE A 216 10.52 19.16 16.62
C PHE A 216 10.33 17.67 16.35
N ASN A 217 9.98 17.32 15.11
CA ASN A 217 9.82 15.96 14.64
C ASN A 217 9.86 15.91 13.11
N ALA A 218 9.91 14.70 12.55
CA ALA A 218 9.92 14.45 11.11
C ALA A 218 8.60 14.79 10.40
N MET A 219 7.50 15.01 11.12
CA MET A 219 6.19 15.36 10.55
C MET A 219 6.04 16.87 10.34
N ALA A 220 6.89 17.69 10.93
CA ALA A 220 7.08 19.10 10.61
C ALA A 220 7.66 19.28 9.19
N ASN A 221 7.39 20.39 8.52
CA ASN A 221 8.02 20.74 7.24
C ASN A 221 9.54 20.88 7.41
N SER A 222 10.00 21.53 8.48
CA SER A 222 11.44 21.64 8.79
C SER A 222 12.09 20.28 9.01
N GLY A 223 11.36 19.34 9.63
CA GLY A 223 11.80 17.95 9.81
C GLY A 223 11.90 17.19 8.51
N ALA A 224 10.91 17.35 7.62
CA ALA A 224 10.93 16.73 6.31
C ALA A 224 12.05 17.27 5.41
N LEU A 225 12.31 18.58 5.45
CA LEU A 225 13.47 19.20 4.78
C LEU A 225 14.79 18.64 5.31
N MET A 226 14.91 18.46 6.62
CA MET A 226 16.07 17.81 7.24
C MET A 226 16.21 16.35 6.77
N LEU A 227 15.11 15.59 6.64
CA LEU A 227 15.15 14.24 6.06
C LEU A 227 15.65 14.24 4.61
N CYS A 228 15.21 15.20 3.78
CA CYS A 228 15.75 15.39 2.43
C CYS A 228 17.27 15.67 2.46
N ALA A 229 17.74 16.50 3.38
CA ALA A 229 19.17 16.73 3.57
C ALA A 229 19.94 15.45 3.93
N LEU A 230 19.39 14.60 4.81
CA LEU A 230 20.01 13.31 5.17
C LEU A 230 20.00 12.31 4.00
N LEU A 231 18.98 12.33 3.14
CA LEU A 231 18.99 11.52 1.91
C LEU A 231 20.11 11.96 0.96
N THR A 232 20.23 13.27 0.72
CA THR A 232 21.21 13.81 -0.24
C THR A 232 22.65 13.72 0.25
N THR A 233 22.89 13.84 1.56
CA THR A 233 24.26 13.94 2.10
C THR A 233 24.81 12.64 2.69
N ILE A 234 23.93 11.77 3.21
CA ILE A 234 24.33 10.54 3.90
C ILE A 234 23.92 9.31 3.10
N SER A 235 22.64 9.20 2.73
CA SER A 235 22.11 7.97 2.13
C SER A 235 22.52 7.79 0.67
N PHE A 236 22.50 8.87 -0.11
CA PHE A 236 22.75 8.87 -1.55
C PHE A 236 23.77 9.96 -1.92
N LYS A 237 24.84 10.06 -1.12
CA LYS A 237 25.88 11.06 -1.31
C LYS A 237 26.44 11.04 -2.73
N GLY A 238 26.49 12.22 -3.36
CA GLY A 238 27.02 12.39 -4.72
C GLY A 238 26.08 11.97 -5.85
N GLN A 239 24.87 11.52 -5.53
CA GLN A 239 23.84 11.23 -6.53
C GLN A 239 23.04 12.47 -6.89
N SER A 240 22.47 12.49 -8.09
CA SER A 240 21.59 13.58 -8.53
C SER A 240 20.24 13.55 -7.79
N GLY A 241 19.59 14.71 -7.69
CA GLY A 241 18.23 14.78 -7.11
C GLY A 241 17.21 13.89 -7.84
N SER A 242 17.37 13.69 -9.15
CA SER A 242 16.53 12.76 -9.92
C SER A 242 16.72 11.31 -9.47
N PHE A 243 17.96 10.87 -9.27
CA PHE A 243 18.24 9.52 -8.79
C PHE A 243 17.62 9.27 -7.41
N ILE A 244 17.72 10.25 -6.51
CA ILE A 244 17.17 10.16 -5.15
C ILE A 244 15.64 10.09 -5.20
N HIS A 245 15.02 10.91 -6.05
CA HIS A 245 13.59 10.86 -6.31
C HIS A 245 13.15 9.48 -6.86
N ASP A 246 13.87 8.92 -7.82
CA ASP A 246 13.58 7.59 -8.37
C ASP A 246 13.80 6.48 -7.33
N ALA A 247 14.76 6.63 -6.42
CA ALA A 247 14.95 5.74 -5.29
C ALA A 247 13.75 5.79 -4.32
N TYR A 248 13.21 7.00 -4.07
CA TYR A 248 11.99 7.19 -3.27
C TYR A 248 10.77 6.56 -3.95
N VAL A 249 10.54 6.83 -5.24
CA VAL A 249 9.42 6.23 -6.01
C VAL A 249 9.52 4.70 -6.03
N ARG A 250 10.70 4.13 -6.27
CA ARG A 250 10.92 2.67 -6.20
C ARG A 250 10.68 2.11 -4.79
N TYR A 251 10.93 2.90 -3.75
CA TYR A 251 10.62 2.50 -2.39
C TYR A 251 9.10 2.52 -2.14
N LEU A 252 8.39 3.56 -2.59
CA LEU A 252 6.93 3.65 -2.50
C LEU A 252 6.21 2.53 -3.23
N LYS A 253 6.66 2.16 -4.43
CA LYS A 253 6.08 1.05 -5.21
C LYS A 253 6.00 -0.26 -4.43
N LYS A 254 6.96 -0.49 -3.51
CA LYS A 254 6.97 -1.67 -2.62
C LYS A 254 5.89 -1.64 -1.54
N PHE A 255 5.45 -0.46 -1.11
CA PHE A 255 4.36 -0.33 -0.13
C PHE A 255 2.99 -0.49 -0.76
N ILE A 256 2.83 0.04 -1.97
CA ILE A 256 1.53 0.06 -2.66
C ILE A 256 1.28 -1.21 -3.47
N GLY A 257 2.26 -2.11 -3.60
CA GLY A 257 2.10 -3.36 -4.36
C GLY A 257 1.93 -3.11 -5.86
N ASP A 258 2.69 -2.16 -6.41
CA ASP A 258 2.62 -1.71 -7.82
C ASP A 258 1.25 -1.14 -8.25
N GLU A 259 0.42 -0.69 -7.30
CA GLU A 259 -0.75 0.17 -7.57
C GLU A 259 -0.33 1.54 -8.16
N TYR A 260 -1.33 2.34 -8.55
CA TYR A 260 -1.12 3.62 -9.22
C TYR A 260 -0.26 4.59 -8.40
N LEU A 261 0.75 5.16 -9.06
CA LEU A 261 1.61 6.21 -8.54
C LEU A 261 2.14 7.02 -9.74
N GLU A 262 1.85 8.31 -9.79
CA GLU A 262 2.23 9.18 -10.91
C GLU A 262 2.86 10.49 -10.44
N PHE A 263 3.89 10.94 -11.14
CA PHE A 263 4.51 12.24 -10.94
C PHE A 263 4.17 13.16 -12.13
N LYS A 264 3.59 14.34 -11.86
CA LYS A 264 3.28 15.34 -12.88
C LYS A 264 4.21 16.53 -12.78
N ALA A 265 5.01 16.73 -13.81
CA ALA A 265 5.97 17.83 -13.86
C ALA A 265 5.30 19.22 -13.80
N SER A 266 4.11 19.38 -14.38
CA SER A 266 3.35 20.63 -14.35
C SER A 266 2.95 21.04 -12.92
N SER A 267 2.42 20.09 -12.14
CA SER A 267 2.07 20.30 -10.74
C SER A 267 3.31 20.57 -9.87
N PHE A 268 4.44 19.93 -10.17
CA PHE A 268 5.71 20.23 -9.51
C PHE A 268 6.16 21.68 -9.76
N ILE A 269 6.15 22.13 -11.02
CA ILE A 269 6.54 23.52 -11.38
C ILE A 269 5.59 24.51 -10.71
N SER A 270 4.28 24.29 -10.83
CA SER A 270 3.28 25.16 -10.19
C SER A 270 3.48 25.25 -8.69
N LYS A 271 3.75 24.12 -8.01
CA LYS A 271 3.98 24.11 -6.57
C LYS A 271 5.32 24.77 -6.21
N LEU A 272 6.35 24.58 -7.02
CA LEU A 272 7.64 25.22 -6.82
C LEU A 272 7.48 26.74 -6.89
N ASP A 273 6.78 27.27 -7.88
CA ASP A 273 6.58 28.72 -8.05
C ASP A 273 5.91 29.35 -6.83
N SER A 274 4.91 28.69 -6.24
CA SER A 274 4.14 29.18 -5.10
C SER A 274 4.65 28.72 -3.71
N ALA A 275 5.86 28.16 -3.61
CA ALA A 275 6.40 27.55 -2.39
C ALA A 275 7.17 28.53 -1.46
N ASP A 276 6.72 29.76 -1.30
CA ASP A 276 7.46 30.79 -0.56
C ASP A 276 7.69 30.46 0.92
N GLU A 277 6.70 29.88 1.59
CA GLU A 277 6.84 29.43 2.99
C GLU A 277 7.89 28.32 3.11
N LEU A 278 7.85 27.32 2.21
CA LEU A 278 8.84 26.23 2.20
C LEU A 278 10.24 26.73 1.85
N ARG A 279 10.37 27.74 0.97
CA ARG A 279 11.65 28.42 0.72
C ARG A 279 12.13 29.09 2.00
N CYS A 280 11.28 29.88 2.65
CA CYS A 280 11.61 30.58 3.90
C CYS A 280 12.08 29.58 4.98
N MET A 281 11.34 28.50 5.20
CA MET A 281 11.71 27.42 6.10
C MET A 281 13.04 26.77 5.70
N SER A 282 13.22 26.44 4.42
CA SER A 282 14.43 25.79 3.92
C SER A 282 15.67 26.62 4.20
N PHE A 283 15.64 27.92 3.89
CA PHE A 283 16.74 28.83 4.22
C PHE A 283 16.86 29.08 5.74
N GLY A 284 15.76 29.22 6.47
CA GLY A 284 15.79 29.41 7.93
C GLY A 284 16.47 28.26 8.67
N VAL A 285 16.20 27.00 8.28
CA VAL A 285 16.85 25.83 8.86
C VAL A 285 18.37 25.87 8.62
N THR A 286 18.85 26.39 7.48
CA THR A 286 20.30 26.51 7.22
C THR A 286 21.02 27.44 8.18
N CYS A 287 20.35 28.49 8.65
CA CYS A 287 20.93 29.46 9.59
C CYS A 287 21.21 28.85 10.98
N THR A 288 20.62 27.70 11.30
CA THR A 288 20.79 27.05 12.61
C THR A 288 22.09 26.26 12.78
N SER A 289 22.91 26.15 11.72
CA SER A 289 24.14 25.33 11.71
C SER A 289 23.93 23.83 11.97
N LEU A 290 22.68 23.34 11.92
CA LEU A 290 22.35 21.94 12.19
C LEU A 290 22.28 21.07 10.93
N MET A 291 22.45 21.64 9.76
CA MET A 291 22.39 20.88 8.51
C MET A 291 23.59 19.92 8.37
N PRO A 292 23.39 18.71 7.83
CA PRO A 292 24.49 17.76 7.62
C PRO A 292 25.50 18.32 6.60
N PRO A 293 26.82 18.08 6.78
CA PRO A 293 27.84 18.63 5.89
C PRO A 293 27.63 18.27 4.41
N GLY A 294 27.78 19.27 3.53
CA GLY A 294 27.66 19.09 2.08
C GLY A 294 26.22 19.07 1.55
N TYR A 295 25.25 19.52 2.34
CA TYR A 295 23.88 19.72 1.89
C TYR A 295 23.77 20.86 0.87
N ASP A 296 22.75 20.80 0.02
CA ASP A 296 22.36 21.87 -0.87
C ASP A 296 20.88 22.21 -0.63
N THR A 297 20.62 23.45 -0.23
CA THR A 297 19.29 23.91 0.19
C THR A 297 18.25 23.74 -0.91
N ASN A 298 18.59 24.14 -2.15
CA ASN A 298 17.67 24.10 -3.28
C ASN A 298 17.35 22.66 -3.67
N ASN A 299 18.34 21.77 -3.71
CA ASN A 299 18.14 20.35 -3.97
C ASN A 299 17.26 19.68 -2.90
N CYS A 300 17.40 20.07 -1.63
CA CYS A 300 16.56 19.56 -0.55
C CYS A 300 15.11 20.02 -0.71
N LEU A 301 14.90 21.30 -1.03
CA LEU A 301 13.57 21.87 -1.29
C LEU A 301 12.92 21.20 -2.51
N ASP A 302 13.63 21.10 -3.63
CA ASP A 302 13.16 20.45 -4.85
C ASP A 302 12.76 19.00 -4.59
N LEU A 303 13.60 18.25 -3.89
CA LEU A 303 13.29 16.87 -3.52
C LEU A 303 12.03 16.82 -2.64
N PHE A 304 11.90 17.72 -1.66
CA PHE A 304 10.74 17.74 -0.78
C PHE A 304 9.44 18.02 -1.55
N ILE A 305 9.45 18.99 -2.47
CA ILE A 305 8.27 19.28 -3.30
C ILE A 305 7.96 18.10 -4.24
N LYS A 306 8.98 17.48 -4.85
CA LYS A 306 8.77 16.29 -5.70
C LYS A 306 8.10 15.14 -4.95
N VAL A 307 8.50 14.87 -3.70
CA VAL A 307 7.86 13.80 -2.91
C VAL A 307 6.44 14.15 -2.45
N LYS A 308 6.10 15.44 -2.31
CA LYS A 308 4.73 15.90 -2.01
C LYS A 308 3.79 15.78 -3.22
N ILE A 309 4.30 16.02 -4.43
CA ILE A 309 3.55 16.01 -5.70
C ILE A 309 3.62 14.63 -6.37
N GLN A 310 3.40 13.59 -5.58
CA GLN A 310 3.14 12.24 -6.08
C GLN A 310 1.64 12.00 -6.04
N PHE A 311 1.02 11.65 -7.16
CA PHE A 311 -0.39 11.32 -7.25
C PHE A 311 -0.59 9.86 -6.85
N THR A 312 -1.48 9.65 -5.90
CA THR A 312 -1.93 8.33 -5.42
C THR A 312 -3.40 8.14 -5.67
#